data_AF-A0A3B9H886-F1
#
_entry.id   AF-A0A3B9H886-F1
#
_cell.length_a   1.000
_cell.length_b   1.000
_cell.length_c   1.000
_cell.angle_alpha   90.00
_cell.angle_beta   90.00
_cell.angle_gamma   90.00
#
_symmetry.space_group_name_H-M   'P 1'
#
loop_
_entity.id
_entity.type
_entity.pdbx_description
1 polymer ?
#
loop_
_entity_poly.entity_id
_entity_poly.type
_entity_poly.pdbx_seq_one_letter_code
_entity_poly.pdbx_strand_id
1 'polypeptide(L)'
;MLKESFFYGKVLLFGEYGIIQDSMGLSIPFESYQGSLIFSSDDKKMAEWSNNELRKFYSFLLDLNCNNQLPCNMDLDKLEKDIENGMLFDSSIPKGYGVGSSGALVASIYDSYAINRISSKGNISSEDILKLKGIFGQLESYFHGKSSGLDPLICYLNLPILIKGKNDLNAIGIPEQGDGKGGIFLLNTGNPGETEPMVNIFFDKLKEEGFRSMFRKKFKKYNNACIEAFLEKDFAPLFANVKNLSKVVLDNFKPMIPANYQKIWQEGIDSNAYYLKLCGSGGGGYILGFTQDIAEAKKKLSKYQVDVIYNF
;
A
#
# COMPACT_ATOMS: atom_id res chain seq x y z
N MET A 1 9.63 -21.18 19.88
CA MET A 1 10.32 -20.11 19.12
C MET A 1 9.42 -19.74 17.97
N LEU A 2 9.01 -18.46 17.87
CA LEU A 2 8.43 -17.93 16.64
C LEU A 2 9.47 -18.12 15.54
N LYS A 3 9.05 -18.64 14.39
CA LYS A 3 9.89 -18.65 13.20
C LYS A 3 9.96 -17.21 12.72
N GLU A 4 11.16 -16.68 12.49
CA GLU A 4 11.30 -15.33 11.93
C GLU A 4 10.64 -15.29 10.55
N SER A 5 9.48 -14.66 10.48
CA SER A 5 8.75 -14.36 9.26
C SER A 5 8.81 -12.84 9.06
N PHE A 6 9.30 -12.40 7.91
CA PHE A 6 9.28 -11.00 7.51
C PHE A 6 8.01 -10.69 6.73
N PHE A 7 7.36 -9.59 7.08
CA PHE A 7 6.18 -9.05 6.39
C PHE A 7 6.57 -7.75 5.74
N TYR A 8 6.65 -7.77 4.41
CA TYR A 8 7.09 -6.61 3.63
C TYR A 8 5.98 -5.57 3.52
N GLY A 9 6.38 -4.32 3.34
CA GLY A 9 5.47 -3.27 2.94
C GLY A 9 4.89 -3.54 1.56
N LYS A 10 4.09 -2.60 1.08
CA LYS A 10 3.53 -2.64 -0.28
C LYS A 10 3.57 -1.27 -0.92
N VAL A 11 3.47 -1.25 -2.25
CA VAL A 11 3.18 -0.04 -3.02
C VAL A 11 2.00 -0.32 -3.93
N LEU A 12 0.98 0.54 -3.86
CA LEU A 12 -0.07 0.57 -4.86
C LEU A 12 0.46 1.33 -6.08
N LEU A 13 0.87 0.59 -7.12
CA LEU A 13 1.37 1.19 -8.35
C LEU A 13 0.27 2.01 -9.03
N PHE A 14 -0.94 1.47 -9.06
CA PHE A 14 -2.12 2.08 -9.67
C PHE A 14 -3.36 1.71 -8.88
N GLY A 15 -4.35 2.61 -8.84
CA GLY A 15 -5.72 2.29 -8.41
C GLY A 15 -6.23 3.03 -7.18
N GLU A 16 -5.49 3.98 -6.60
CA GLU A 16 -5.77 4.67 -5.31
C GLU A 16 -7.27 4.88 -5.00
N TYR A 17 -7.79 6.05 -5.33
CA TYR A 17 -9.23 6.33 -5.26
C TYR A 17 -10.02 5.58 -6.34
N GLY A 18 -9.32 5.02 -7.33
CA GLY A 18 -9.90 4.29 -8.45
C GLY A 18 -10.67 3.05 -7.99
N ILE A 19 -10.13 2.30 -7.04
CA ILE A 19 -10.73 1.07 -6.50
C ILE A 19 -12.12 1.37 -5.89
N ILE A 20 -12.32 2.56 -5.34
CA ILE A 20 -13.62 3.00 -4.79
C ILE A 20 -14.70 3.16 -5.89
N GLN A 21 -14.30 3.41 -7.14
CA GLN A 21 -15.17 3.66 -8.30
C GLN A 21 -15.01 2.59 -9.39
N ASP A 22 -14.76 1.34 -8.97
CA ASP A 22 -14.63 0.17 -9.86
C ASP A 22 -13.54 0.33 -10.95
N SER A 23 -12.47 1.07 -10.65
CA SER A 23 -11.24 1.06 -11.45
C SER A 23 -10.38 -0.14 -11.07
N MET A 24 -9.48 -0.56 -11.95
CA MET A 24 -8.49 -1.56 -11.60
C MET A 24 -7.48 -1.00 -10.61
N GLY A 25 -6.92 -1.86 -9.78
CA GLY A 25 -5.78 -1.57 -8.92
C GLY A 25 -4.68 -2.61 -9.11
N LEU A 26 -3.42 -2.17 -9.01
CA LEU A 26 -2.27 -3.05 -9.04
C LEU A 26 -1.37 -2.69 -7.85
N SER A 27 -1.24 -3.62 -6.91
CA SER A 27 -0.29 -3.49 -5.82
C SER A 27 0.85 -4.48 -5.99
N ILE A 28 2.04 -4.06 -5.60
CA ILE A 28 3.24 -4.90 -5.53
C ILE A 28 3.78 -4.91 -4.10
N PRO A 29 4.44 -5.99 -3.68
CA PRO A 29 5.25 -5.96 -2.46
C PRO A 29 6.36 -4.90 -2.55
N PHE A 30 6.77 -4.38 -1.41
CA PHE A 30 7.86 -3.41 -1.31
C PHE A 30 8.87 -3.89 -0.28
N GLU A 31 9.90 -4.56 -0.77
CA GLU A 31 10.85 -5.31 0.05
C GLU A 31 11.80 -4.43 0.87
N SER A 32 11.97 -3.16 0.50
CA SER A 32 12.85 -2.23 1.24
C SER A 32 12.36 -1.93 2.66
N TYR A 33 11.07 -2.17 2.94
CA TYR A 33 10.53 -2.09 4.28
C TYR A 33 9.91 -3.41 4.71
N GLN A 34 10.18 -3.80 5.95
CA GLN A 34 9.68 -5.04 6.52
C GLN A 34 9.37 -4.88 8.00
N GLY A 35 8.52 -5.76 8.51
CA GLY A 35 8.32 -5.93 9.94
C GLY A 35 8.32 -7.40 10.34
N SER A 36 8.65 -7.64 11.61
CA SER A 36 8.71 -8.97 12.21
C SER A 36 8.37 -8.92 13.69
N LEU A 37 7.78 -10.00 14.21
CA LEU A 37 7.56 -10.18 15.64
C LEU A 37 8.85 -10.72 16.29
N ILE A 38 9.39 -9.98 17.24
CA ILE A 38 10.63 -10.32 17.97
C ILE A 38 10.44 -10.14 19.47
N PHE A 39 11.39 -10.61 20.28
CA PHE A 39 11.34 -10.52 21.76
C PHE A 39 12.42 -9.64 22.37
N SER A 40 13.30 -9.06 21.55
CA SER A 40 14.42 -8.25 22.03
C SER A 40 14.73 -7.14 21.04
N SER A 41 14.93 -5.92 21.55
CA SER A 41 15.40 -4.78 20.78
C SER A 41 16.32 -3.93 21.66
N ASP A 42 17.35 -3.34 21.05
CA ASP A 42 18.25 -2.40 21.74
C ASP A 42 17.56 -1.06 22.02
N ASP A 43 16.51 -0.71 21.26
CA ASP A 43 15.68 0.46 21.51
C ASP A 43 14.52 0.11 22.45
N LYS A 44 14.76 0.31 23.75
CA LYS A 44 13.76 0.06 24.81
C LYS A 44 12.48 0.89 24.65
N LYS A 45 12.57 2.13 24.16
CA LYS A 45 11.39 3.00 24.03
C LYS A 45 10.50 2.52 22.89
N MET A 46 11.10 2.15 21.76
CA MET A 46 10.36 1.55 20.65
C MET A 46 9.73 0.21 21.07
N ALA A 47 10.50 -0.63 21.79
CA ALA A 47 10.02 -1.91 22.31
C ALA A 47 8.80 -1.76 23.22
N GLU A 48 8.86 -0.88 24.23
CA GLU A 48 7.76 -0.60 25.15
C GLU A 48 6.52 -0.08 24.41
N TRP A 49 6.72 0.87 23.49
CA TRP A 49 5.64 1.42 22.69
C TRP A 49 5.00 0.35 21.79
N SER A 50 5.79 -0.45 21.07
CA SER A 50 5.31 -1.49 20.16
C SER A 50 4.57 -2.59 20.92
N ASN A 51 5.12 -3.06 22.04
CA ASN A 51 4.48 -4.04 22.91
C ASN A 51 3.15 -3.50 23.47
N ASN A 52 3.04 -2.21 23.80
CA ASN A 52 1.78 -1.59 24.21
C ASN A 52 0.75 -1.52 23.06
N GLU A 53 1.17 -1.24 21.84
CA GLU A 53 0.27 -1.32 20.67
C GLU A 53 -0.23 -2.74 20.44
N LEU A 54 0.62 -3.75 20.62
CA LEU A 54 0.22 -5.16 20.56
C LEU A 54 -0.82 -5.51 21.64
N ARG A 55 -0.65 -5.02 22.87
CA ARG A 55 -1.66 -5.20 23.93
C ARG A 55 -3.02 -4.64 23.53
N LYS A 56 -3.06 -3.41 22.98
CA LYS A 56 -4.32 -2.81 22.55
C LYS A 56 -4.96 -3.58 21.40
N PHE A 57 -4.16 -4.04 20.44
CA PHE A 57 -4.66 -4.86 19.35
C PHE A 57 -5.18 -6.21 19.87
N TYR A 58 -4.49 -6.85 20.81
CA TYR A 58 -4.94 -8.06 21.50
C TYR A 58 -6.28 -7.86 22.21
N SER A 59 -6.45 -6.76 22.96
CA SER A 59 -7.74 -6.44 23.59
C SER A 59 -8.87 -6.36 22.57
N PHE A 60 -8.63 -5.75 21.41
CA PHE A 60 -9.59 -5.73 20.31
C PHE A 60 -9.92 -7.14 19.78
N LEU A 61 -8.93 -8.04 19.66
CA LEU A 61 -9.17 -9.42 19.24
C LEU A 61 -9.98 -10.20 20.28
N LEU A 62 -9.74 -9.99 21.57
CA LEU A 62 -10.56 -10.55 22.65
C LEU A 62 -12.01 -10.08 22.56
N ASP A 63 -12.23 -8.78 22.35
CA ASP A 63 -13.58 -8.23 22.19
C ASP A 63 -14.30 -8.87 20.99
N LEU A 64 -13.62 -9.04 19.85
CA LEU A 64 -14.17 -9.76 18.70
C LEU A 64 -14.51 -11.22 19.07
N ASN A 65 -13.64 -11.90 19.82
CA ASN A 65 -13.86 -13.29 20.22
C ASN A 65 -15.06 -13.42 21.17
N CYS A 66 -15.16 -12.58 22.20
CA CYS A 66 -16.28 -12.56 23.16
C CYS A 66 -17.63 -12.29 22.48
N ASN A 67 -17.64 -11.49 21.41
CA ASN A 67 -18.84 -11.17 20.65
C ASN A 67 -19.13 -12.15 19.51
N ASN A 68 -18.36 -13.24 19.36
CA ASN A 68 -18.43 -14.18 18.23
C ASN A 68 -18.26 -13.50 16.85
N GLN A 69 -17.44 -12.46 16.79
CA GLN A 69 -17.12 -11.67 15.60
C GLN A 69 -15.68 -11.89 15.09
N LEU A 70 -14.90 -12.75 15.76
CA LEU A 70 -13.56 -13.08 15.31
C LEU A 70 -13.65 -13.82 13.95
N PRO A 71 -12.98 -13.32 12.90
CA PRO A 71 -13.21 -13.81 11.53
C PRO A 71 -12.57 -15.17 11.24
N CYS A 72 -11.71 -15.66 12.14
CA CYS A 72 -11.03 -16.95 12.05
C CYS A 72 -10.60 -17.41 13.44
N ASN A 73 -10.37 -18.71 13.63
CA ASN A 73 -9.86 -19.24 14.90
C ASN A 73 -8.41 -18.79 15.12
N MET A 74 -8.12 -18.28 16.32
CA MET A 74 -6.79 -17.82 16.69
C MET A 74 -6.41 -18.34 18.08
N ASP A 75 -5.13 -18.63 18.27
CA ASP A 75 -4.53 -19.01 19.55
C ASP A 75 -4.25 -17.76 20.38
N LEU A 76 -5.31 -17.21 20.98
CA LEU A 76 -5.27 -15.96 21.76
C LEU A 76 -4.49 -16.12 23.07
N ASP A 77 -4.54 -17.30 23.70
CA ASP A 77 -3.78 -17.60 24.93
C ASP A 77 -2.27 -17.52 24.67
N LYS A 78 -1.81 -18.08 23.54
CA LYS A 78 -0.41 -17.98 23.14
C LYS A 78 -0.03 -16.54 22.79
N LEU A 79 -0.89 -15.81 22.08
CA LEU A 79 -0.65 -14.41 21.73
C LEU A 79 -0.48 -13.55 23.00
N GLU A 80 -1.35 -13.72 23.99
CA GLU A 80 -1.26 -13.05 25.28
C GLU A 80 0.08 -13.34 25.95
N LYS A 81 0.42 -14.62 26.09
CA LYS A 81 1.67 -15.06 26.71
C LYS A 81 2.90 -14.48 26.02
N ASP A 82 2.92 -14.47 24.69
CA ASP A 82 4.04 -13.91 23.93
C ASP A 82 4.14 -12.37 24.12
N ILE A 83 3.01 -11.65 24.18
CA ILE A 83 2.98 -10.21 24.52
C ILE A 83 3.46 -9.95 25.96
N GLU A 84 3.05 -10.76 26.93
CA GLU A 84 3.50 -10.67 28.33
C GLU A 84 4.99 -10.94 28.48
N ASN A 85 5.54 -11.85 27.67
CA ASN A 85 6.97 -12.12 27.59
C ASN A 85 7.78 -11.04 26.85
N GLY A 86 7.15 -9.92 26.48
CA GLY A 86 7.82 -8.78 25.86
C GLY A 86 7.91 -8.83 24.34
N MET A 87 7.08 -9.63 23.66
CA MET A 87 7.00 -9.60 22.19
C MET A 87 6.70 -8.17 21.70
N LEU A 88 7.38 -7.77 20.65
CA LEU A 88 7.21 -6.49 19.98
C LEU A 88 7.17 -6.70 18.47
N PHE A 89 6.49 -5.81 17.76
CA PHE A 89 6.56 -5.73 16.31
C PHE A 89 7.64 -4.73 15.92
N ASP A 90 8.77 -5.24 15.46
CA ASP A 90 9.87 -4.42 14.95
C ASP A 90 9.63 -4.18 13.47
N SER A 91 9.59 -2.91 13.06
CA SER A 91 9.15 -2.54 11.71
C SER A 91 9.91 -1.32 11.21
N SER A 92 10.55 -1.49 10.05
CA SER A 92 11.13 -0.39 9.29
C SER A 92 10.10 0.37 8.44
N ILE A 93 8.86 -0.16 8.32
CA ILE A 93 7.80 0.42 7.48
C ILE A 93 7.30 1.75 8.08
N PRO A 94 7.50 2.90 7.40
CA PRO A 94 7.10 4.19 7.93
C PRO A 94 5.58 4.35 8.01
N LYS A 95 5.10 4.81 9.17
CA LYS A 95 3.67 5.05 9.43
C LYS A 95 3.16 6.30 8.71
N GLY A 96 2.01 6.19 8.03
CA GLY A 96 1.41 7.30 7.29
C GLY A 96 2.05 7.56 5.93
N TYR A 97 2.89 6.66 5.43
CA TYR A 97 3.61 6.83 4.15
C TYR A 97 2.97 6.06 2.98
N GLY A 98 1.82 5.40 3.23
CA GLY A 98 1.10 4.64 2.20
C GLY A 98 1.70 3.25 1.90
N VAL A 99 2.70 2.81 2.67
CA VAL A 99 3.45 1.57 2.44
C VAL A 99 3.05 0.36 3.31
N GLY A 100 1.94 0.45 4.06
CA GLY A 100 1.28 -0.73 4.64
C GLY A 100 1.74 -1.18 6.04
N SER A 101 2.16 -0.28 6.94
CA SER A 101 2.61 -0.64 8.30
C SER A 101 1.56 -1.41 9.13
N SER A 102 0.29 -1.00 9.12
CA SER A 102 -0.81 -1.75 9.76
C SER A 102 -1.02 -3.11 9.12
N GLY A 103 -0.92 -3.17 7.79
CA GLY A 103 -1.05 -4.39 7.01
C GLY A 103 -0.03 -5.45 7.43
N ALA A 104 1.24 -5.07 7.53
CA ALA A 104 2.31 -5.96 7.93
C ALA A 104 2.13 -6.50 9.37
N LEU A 105 1.70 -5.64 10.30
CA LEU A 105 1.41 -6.07 11.66
C LEU A 105 0.25 -7.09 11.71
N VAL A 106 -0.87 -6.79 11.06
CA VAL A 106 -2.03 -7.69 11.00
C VAL A 106 -1.66 -9.02 10.35
N ALA A 107 -0.92 -8.98 9.24
CA ALA A 107 -0.42 -10.17 8.57
C ALA A 107 0.48 -11.02 9.48
N SER A 108 1.35 -10.39 10.27
CA SER A 108 2.26 -11.08 11.19
C SER A 108 1.53 -11.81 12.32
N ILE A 109 0.48 -11.18 12.87
CA ILE A 109 -0.35 -11.78 13.91
C ILE A 109 -1.19 -12.93 13.34
N TYR A 110 -1.75 -12.77 12.15
CA TYR A 110 -2.46 -13.86 11.47
C TYR A 110 -1.54 -15.05 11.18
N ASP A 111 -0.35 -14.84 10.60
CA ASP A 111 0.59 -15.93 10.30
C ASP A 111 1.02 -16.70 11.56
N SER A 112 1.22 -15.97 12.67
CA SER A 112 1.78 -16.52 13.91
C SER A 112 0.76 -17.23 14.80
N TYR A 113 -0.51 -16.79 14.77
CA TYR A 113 -1.52 -17.19 15.74
C TYR A 113 -2.83 -17.73 15.14
N ALA A 114 -3.08 -17.63 13.84
CA ALA A 114 -4.26 -18.24 13.25
C ALA A 114 -4.15 -19.78 13.21
N ILE A 115 -5.21 -20.45 13.66
CA ILE A 115 -5.33 -21.90 13.68
C ILE A 115 -5.87 -22.35 12.32
N ASN A 116 -5.24 -23.37 11.71
CA ASN A 116 -5.57 -23.85 10.36
C ASN A 116 -5.55 -22.73 9.31
N ARG A 117 -4.55 -21.84 9.40
CA ARG A 117 -4.41 -20.69 8.50
C ARG A 117 -4.30 -21.10 7.03
N ILE A 118 -4.81 -20.26 6.13
CA ILE A 118 -4.60 -20.40 4.70
C ILE A 118 -3.12 -20.10 4.41
N SER A 119 -2.38 -21.05 3.87
CA SER A 119 -0.95 -20.89 3.57
C SER A 119 -0.71 -19.73 2.60
N SER A 120 0.25 -18.85 2.92
CA SER A 120 0.77 -17.84 1.98
C SER A 120 1.69 -18.44 0.92
N LYS A 121 2.13 -19.69 1.10
CA LYS A 121 3.06 -20.38 0.20
C LYS A 121 2.32 -21.30 -0.75
N GLY A 122 2.77 -21.32 -2.00
CA GLY A 122 2.24 -22.17 -3.06
C GLY A 122 1.18 -21.46 -3.91
N ASN A 123 0.41 -22.24 -4.68
CA ASN A 123 -0.68 -21.71 -5.50
C ASN A 123 -1.90 -21.43 -4.62
N ILE A 124 -2.17 -20.15 -4.37
CA ILE A 124 -3.38 -19.69 -3.68
C ILE A 124 -4.54 -19.52 -4.67
N SER A 125 -5.72 -20.00 -4.31
CA SER A 125 -6.92 -19.85 -5.14
C SER A 125 -7.54 -18.45 -4.99
N SER A 126 -8.27 -17.97 -5.99
CA SER A 126 -9.00 -16.69 -5.87
C SER A 126 -10.05 -16.72 -4.75
N GLU A 127 -10.60 -17.90 -4.43
CA GLU A 127 -11.51 -18.07 -3.29
C GLU A 127 -10.79 -17.85 -1.95
N ASP A 128 -9.58 -18.39 -1.81
CA ASP A 128 -8.76 -18.20 -0.61
C ASP A 128 -8.29 -16.76 -0.47
N ILE A 129 -7.94 -16.09 -1.57
CA ILE A 129 -7.63 -14.65 -1.59
C ILE A 129 -8.82 -13.84 -1.06
N LEU A 130 -10.04 -14.16 -1.49
CA LEU A 130 -11.26 -13.48 -1.02
C LEU A 130 -11.55 -13.75 0.46
N LYS A 131 -11.36 -14.99 0.92
CA LYS A 131 -11.48 -15.35 2.35
C LYS A 131 -10.48 -14.57 3.19
N LEU A 132 -9.20 -14.58 2.80
CA LEU A 132 -8.15 -13.81 3.46
C LEU A 132 -8.46 -12.32 3.48
N LYS A 133 -8.93 -11.73 2.37
CA LYS A 133 -9.35 -10.34 2.34
C LYS A 133 -10.44 -10.03 3.37
N GLY A 134 -11.43 -10.91 3.51
CA GLY A 134 -12.48 -10.76 4.52
C GLY A 134 -11.93 -10.80 5.95
N ILE A 135 -11.08 -11.79 6.25
CA ILE A 135 -10.40 -11.93 7.54
C ILE A 135 -9.59 -10.66 7.85
N PHE A 136 -8.72 -10.27 6.92
CA PHE A 136 -7.85 -9.11 7.08
C PHE A 136 -8.60 -7.79 7.18
N GLY A 137 -9.73 -7.64 6.47
CA GLY A 137 -10.58 -6.45 6.59
C GLY A 137 -11.17 -6.30 7.99
N GLN A 138 -11.57 -7.40 8.62
CA GLN A 138 -12.08 -7.38 9.99
C GLN A 138 -10.96 -7.13 11.01
N LEU A 139 -9.80 -7.79 10.87
CA LEU A 139 -8.67 -7.60 11.78
C LEU A 139 -8.09 -6.17 11.69
N GLU A 140 -7.90 -5.64 10.48
CA GLU A 140 -7.33 -4.30 10.29
C GLU A 140 -8.32 -3.17 10.63
N SER A 141 -9.61 -3.46 10.80
CA SER A 141 -10.60 -2.47 11.24
C SER A 141 -10.24 -1.79 12.56
N TYR A 142 -9.42 -2.43 13.41
CA TYR A 142 -8.83 -1.82 14.59
C TYR A 142 -8.11 -0.49 14.30
N PHE A 143 -7.35 -0.42 13.21
CA PHE A 143 -6.50 0.73 12.90
C PHE A 143 -7.24 1.86 12.18
N HIS A 144 -8.25 1.53 11.38
CA HIS A 144 -8.88 2.47 10.44
C HIS A 144 -10.40 2.53 10.54
N GLY A 145 -11.02 1.82 11.49
CA GLY A 145 -12.47 1.64 11.64
C GLY A 145 -13.11 0.77 10.56
N LYS A 146 -12.87 1.10 9.29
CA LYS A 146 -13.29 0.31 8.12
C LYS A 146 -12.09 0.02 7.23
N SER A 147 -11.75 -1.26 7.07
CA SER A 147 -10.68 -1.68 6.16
C SER A 147 -11.22 -2.45 4.95
N SER A 148 -10.49 -2.35 3.84
CA SER A 148 -10.70 -3.19 2.65
C SER A 148 -10.06 -4.57 2.77
N GLY A 149 -9.17 -4.78 3.74
CA GLY A 149 -8.37 -6.00 3.93
C GLY A 149 -7.23 -6.18 2.91
N LEU A 150 -7.04 -5.23 1.99
CA LEU A 150 -6.05 -5.35 0.91
C LEU A 150 -4.61 -5.23 1.43
N ASP A 151 -4.35 -4.26 2.31
CA ASP A 151 -3.00 -3.98 2.80
C ASP A 151 -2.41 -5.21 3.54
N PRO A 152 -3.10 -5.81 4.53
CA PRO A 152 -2.61 -7.04 5.16
C PRO A 152 -2.58 -8.23 4.21
N LEU A 153 -3.52 -8.35 3.27
CA LEU A 153 -3.51 -9.41 2.25
C LEU A 153 -2.22 -9.39 1.43
N ILE A 154 -1.82 -8.22 0.95
CA ILE A 154 -0.61 -8.06 0.14
C ILE A 154 0.64 -8.34 0.98
N CYS A 155 0.69 -7.82 2.22
CA CYS A 155 1.81 -8.06 3.13
C CYS A 155 1.94 -9.56 3.50
N TYR A 156 0.82 -10.27 3.64
CA TYR A 156 0.78 -11.68 3.98
C TYR A 156 1.19 -12.60 2.81
N LEU A 157 0.66 -12.34 1.62
CA LEU A 157 0.94 -13.15 0.44
C LEU A 157 2.32 -12.87 -0.14
N ASN A 158 2.83 -11.64 0.04
CA ASN A 158 4.06 -11.17 -0.59
C ASN A 158 4.04 -11.40 -2.13
N LEU A 159 2.89 -11.15 -2.75
CA LEU A 159 2.66 -11.31 -4.19
C LEU A 159 2.03 -10.04 -4.78
N PRO A 160 2.30 -9.74 -6.06
CA PRO A 160 1.54 -8.72 -6.77
C PRO A 160 0.06 -9.12 -6.89
N ILE A 161 -0.83 -8.18 -6.55
CA ILE A 161 -2.28 -8.39 -6.59
C ILE A 161 -2.91 -7.43 -7.59
N LEU A 162 -3.60 -8.01 -8.59
CA LEU A 162 -4.48 -7.29 -9.50
C LEU A 162 -5.90 -7.27 -8.95
N ILE A 163 -6.44 -6.07 -8.81
CA ILE A 163 -7.76 -5.79 -8.24
C ILE A 163 -8.67 -5.31 -9.39
N LYS A 164 -9.79 -5.98 -9.61
CA LYS A 164 -10.81 -5.65 -10.61
C LYS A 164 -12.15 -5.42 -9.92
N GLY A 165 -12.27 -4.30 -9.22
CA GLY A 165 -13.43 -4.02 -8.37
C GLY A 165 -13.39 -4.80 -7.05
N LYS A 166 -14.54 -4.97 -6.40
CA LYS A 166 -14.57 -5.43 -4.99
C LYS A 166 -14.26 -6.91 -4.79
N ASN A 167 -14.63 -7.77 -5.73
CA ASN A 167 -14.63 -9.23 -5.54
C ASN A 167 -13.79 -9.99 -6.56
N ASP A 168 -13.05 -9.30 -7.42
CA ASP A 168 -12.15 -9.92 -8.39
C ASP A 168 -10.72 -9.51 -8.04
N LEU A 169 -10.00 -10.45 -7.43
CA LEU A 169 -8.66 -10.30 -6.89
C LEU A 169 -7.84 -11.50 -7.32
N ASN A 170 -6.75 -11.25 -8.02
CA ASN A 170 -5.89 -12.31 -8.52
C ASN A 170 -4.44 -12.00 -8.17
N ALA A 171 -3.75 -13.00 -7.63
CA ALA A 171 -2.30 -13.01 -7.61
C ALA A 171 -1.82 -13.15 -9.06
N ILE A 172 -0.93 -12.25 -9.48
CA ILE A 172 -0.42 -12.22 -10.84
C ILE A 172 1.10 -12.13 -10.84
N GLY A 173 1.71 -12.58 -11.94
CA GLY A 173 3.09 -12.21 -12.24
C GLY A 173 3.16 -10.75 -12.67
N ILE A 174 4.25 -10.09 -12.32
CA ILE A 174 4.62 -8.80 -12.93
C ILE A 174 5.86 -9.02 -13.79
N PRO A 175 6.13 -8.14 -14.76
CA PRO A 175 7.40 -8.15 -15.48
C PRO A 175 8.60 -8.24 -14.53
N GLU A 176 9.61 -9.02 -14.90
CA GLU A 176 10.89 -9.01 -14.19
C GLU A 176 11.57 -7.65 -14.36
N GLN A 177 12.31 -7.24 -13.33
CA GLN A 177 13.10 -6.02 -13.40
C GLN A 177 14.20 -6.15 -14.43
N GLY A 178 14.48 -5.07 -15.16
CA GLY A 178 15.50 -5.00 -16.19
C GLY A 178 16.69 -4.11 -15.80
N ASP A 179 17.74 -4.16 -16.62
CA ASP A 179 18.91 -3.27 -16.55
C ASP A 179 18.73 -1.99 -17.38
N GLY A 180 17.48 -1.67 -17.77
CA GLY A 180 17.18 -0.47 -18.52
C GLY A 180 17.37 0.81 -17.70
N LYS A 181 17.30 1.95 -18.39
CA LYS A 181 17.46 3.27 -17.76
C LYS A 181 16.21 3.74 -17.04
N GLY A 182 15.08 3.11 -17.31
CA GLY A 182 13.79 3.53 -16.80
C GLY A 182 13.46 2.90 -15.46
N GLY A 183 12.53 3.50 -14.73
CA GLY A 183 12.05 2.89 -13.51
C GLY A 183 10.90 3.61 -12.84
N ILE A 184 10.47 2.97 -11.76
CA ILE A 184 9.51 3.48 -10.79
C ILE A 184 10.29 3.83 -9.53
N PHE A 185 10.01 5.00 -8.96
CA PHE A 185 10.68 5.50 -7.77
C PHE A 185 9.69 6.12 -6.79
N LEU A 186 10.10 6.25 -5.54
CA LEU A 186 9.42 6.97 -4.49
C LEU A 186 10.14 8.29 -4.19
N LEU A 187 9.35 9.32 -3.92
CA LEU A 187 9.81 10.59 -3.36
C LEU A 187 9.27 10.72 -1.95
N ASN A 188 10.16 10.79 -0.97
CA ASN A 188 9.79 11.08 0.40
C ASN A 188 9.37 12.55 0.54
N THR A 189 8.17 12.82 1.05
CA THR A 189 7.67 14.20 1.29
C THR A 189 8.14 14.80 2.61
N GLY A 190 8.77 14.01 3.47
CA GLY A 190 9.31 14.39 4.77
C GLY A 190 8.28 14.44 5.91
N ASN A 191 6.99 14.41 5.59
CA ASN A 191 5.90 14.44 6.57
C ASN A 191 4.95 13.27 6.30
N PRO A 192 4.43 12.59 7.34
CA PRO A 192 3.39 11.57 7.15
C PRO A 192 2.13 12.19 6.55
N GLY A 193 1.41 11.42 5.72
CA GLY A 193 0.08 11.77 5.26
C GLY A 193 -0.99 11.24 6.20
N GLU A 194 -2.14 11.92 6.23
CA GLU A 194 -3.33 11.46 6.95
C GLU A 194 -4.37 10.93 5.96
N THR A 195 -4.74 9.65 6.08
CA THR A 195 -5.65 8.99 5.14
C THR A 195 -7.06 9.57 5.20
N GLU A 196 -7.61 9.73 6.41
CA GLU A 196 -9.02 10.07 6.61
C GLU A 196 -9.40 11.45 6.02
N PRO A 197 -8.66 12.55 6.29
CA PRO A 197 -8.98 13.85 5.69
C PRO A 197 -8.94 13.82 4.16
N MET A 198 -7.97 13.13 3.57
CA MET A 198 -7.83 13.02 2.12
C MET A 198 -8.98 12.23 1.50
N VAL A 199 -9.44 11.17 2.16
CA VAL A 199 -10.62 10.39 1.75
C VAL A 199 -11.90 11.22 1.84
N ASN A 200 -12.07 12.03 2.88
CA ASN A 200 -13.22 12.92 3.02
C ASN A 200 -13.27 13.98 1.90
N ILE A 201 -12.13 14.62 1.61
CA ILE A 201 -12.01 15.55 0.47
C ILE A 201 -12.39 14.86 -0.84
N PHE A 202 -11.96 13.61 -1.05
CA PHE A 202 -12.31 12.86 -2.25
C PHE A 202 -13.82 12.62 -2.36
N PHE A 203 -14.47 12.18 -1.28
CA PHE A 203 -15.93 11.95 -1.27
C PHE A 203 -16.72 13.25 -1.47
N ASP A 204 -16.26 14.36 -0.91
CA ASP A 204 -16.88 15.66 -1.13
C ASP A 204 -16.76 16.08 -2.60
N LYS A 205 -15.59 15.94 -3.21
CA LYS A 205 -15.41 16.22 -4.64
C LYS A 205 -16.25 15.31 -5.54
N LEU A 206 -16.46 14.04 -5.15
CA LEU A 206 -17.32 13.12 -5.91
C LEU A 206 -18.79 13.56 -5.99
N LYS A 207 -19.25 14.44 -5.09
CA LYS A 207 -20.60 15.04 -5.15
C LYS A 207 -20.74 16.00 -6.34
N GLU A 208 -19.64 16.54 -6.84
CA GLU A 208 -19.61 17.43 -8.01
C GLU A 208 -19.67 16.63 -9.33
N GLU A 209 -20.63 16.96 -10.19
CA GLU A 209 -20.83 16.23 -11.46
C GLU A 209 -19.59 16.32 -12.37
N GLY A 210 -18.94 17.48 -12.42
CA GLY A 210 -17.73 17.71 -13.21
C GLY A 210 -16.58 16.80 -12.80
N PHE A 211 -16.28 16.74 -11.49
CA PHE A 211 -15.24 15.87 -10.95
C PHE A 211 -15.60 14.39 -11.15
N ARG A 212 -16.85 13.99 -10.90
CA ARG A 212 -17.32 12.61 -11.12
C ARG A 212 -17.19 12.17 -12.58
N SER A 213 -17.54 13.05 -13.52
CA SER A 213 -17.40 12.80 -14.97
C SER A 213 -15.92 12.69 -15.38
N MET A 214 -15.07 13.60 -14.90
CA MET A 214 -13.62 13.55 -15.07
C MET A 214 -13.05 12.24 -14.54
N PHE A 215 -13.42 11.84 -13.33
CA PHE A 215 -12.92 10.64 -12.67
C PHE A 215 -13.25 9.38 -13.50
N ARG A 216 -14.52 9.25 -13.91
CA ARG A 216 -14.98 8.10 -14.70
C ARG A 216 -14.38 8.05 -16.11
N LYS A 217 -14.28 9.18 -16.80
CA LYS A 217 -13.88 9.23 -18.22
C LYS A 217 -12.37 9.36 -18.44
N LYS A 218 -11.65 9.97 -17.49
CA LYS A 218 -10.21 10.24 -17.61
C LYS A 218 -9.41 9.42 -16.61
N PHE A 219 -9.62 9.60 -15.30
CA PHE A 219 -8.80 8.94 -14.27
C PHE A 219 -8.84 7.41 -14.43
N LYS A 220 -10.05 6.82 -14.45
CA LYS A 220 -10.24 5.38 -14.63
C LYS A 220 -9.62 4.86 -15.94
N LYS A 221 -9.82 5.59 -17.04
CA LYS A 221 -9.26 5.23 -18.36
C LYS A 221 -7.74 5.14 -18.31
N TYR A 222 -7.07 6.20 -17.87
CA TYR A 222 -5.61 6.24 -17.86
C TYR A 222 -5.03 5.26 -16.84
N ASN A 223 -5.63 5.14 -15.66
CA ASN A 223 -5.21 4.19 -14.64
C ASN A 223 -5.24 2.74 -15.15
N ASN A 224 -6.36 2.32 -15.75
CA ASN A 224 -6.51 0.97 -16.28
C ASN A 224 -5.52 0.70 -17.42
N ALA A 225 -5.37 1.66 -18.34
CA ALA A 225 -4.42 1.53 -19.45
C ALA A 225 -2.96 1.48 -18.98
N CYS A 226 -2.61 2.14 -17.85
CA CYS A 226 -1.28 1.98 -17.25
C CYS A 226 -1.06 0.56 -16.73
N ILE A 227 -2.06 -0.03 -16.07
CA ILE A 227 -1.97 -1.39 -15.54
C ILE A 227 -1.81 -2.39 -16.70
N GLU A 228 -2.64 -2.30 -17.73
CA GLU A 228 -2.57 -3.17 -18.92
C GLU A 228 -1.19 -3.06 -19.59
N ALA A 229 -0.75 -1.84 -19.89
CA ALA A 229 0.55 -1.60 -20.53
C ALA A 229 1.74 -2.07 -19.68
N PHE A 230 1.68 -1.89 -18.35
CA PHE A 230 2.71 -2.39 -17.45
C PHE A 230 2.78 -3.92 -17.48
N LEU A 231 1.65 -4.62 -17.38
CA LEU A 231 1.61 -6.08 -17.40
C LEU A 231 2.05 -6.67 -18.74
N GLU A 232 1.77 -5.99 -19.84
CA GLU A 232 2.16 -6.40 -21.20
C GLU A 232 3.60 -6.02 -21.58
N LYS A 233 4.33 -5.32 -20.69
CA LYS A 233 5.67 -4.75 -20.96
C LYS A 233 5.70 -3.74 -22.11
N ASP A 234 4.59 -3.06 -22.39
CA ASP A 234 4.53 -2.02 -23.42
C ASP A 234 4.74 -0.62 -22.81
N PHE A 235 5.99 -0.17 -22.82
CA PHE A 235 6.37 1.06 -22.11
C PHE A 235 5.90 2.34 -22.80
N ALA A 236 5.78 2.36 -24.13
CA ALA A 236 5.32 3.55 -24.86
C ALA A 236 3.89 3.98 -24.43
N PRO A 237 2.87 3.11 -24.46
CA PRO A 237 1.55 3.42 -23.93
C PRO A 237 1.56 3.58 -22.42
N LEU A 238 2.40 2.87 -21.66
CA LEU A 238 2.53 3.09 -20.21
C LEU A 238 2.86 4.57 -19.94
N PHE A 239 3.94 5.10 -20.52
CA PHE A 239 4.36 6.47 -20.27
C PHE A 239 3.39 7.52 -20.82
N ALA A 240 2.78 7.27 -21.97
CA ALA A 240 1.73 8.15 -22.48
C ALA A 240 0.53 8.23 -21.51
N ASN A 241 0.12 7.10 -20.94
CA ASN A 241 -0.99 7.04 -20.00
C ASN A 241 -0.61 7.58 -18.61
N VAL A 242 0.60 7.29 -18.10
CA VAL A 242 1.08 7.83 -16.82
C VAL A 242 1.19 9.34 -16.90
N LYS A 243 1.68 9.92 -18.00
CA LYS A 243 1.70 11.38 -18.19
C LYS A 243 0.30 11.98 -18.08
N ASN A 244 -0.67 11.38 -18.77
CA ASN A 244 -2.06 11.84 -18.74
C ASN A 244 -2.68 11.69 -17.35
N LEU A 245 -2.43 10.57 -16.67
CA LEU A 245 -2.88 10.35 -15.30
C LEU A 245 -2.26 11.38 -14.34
N SER A 246 -0.96 11.63 -14.46
CA SER A 246 -0.22 12.62 -13.69
C SER A 246 -0.81 14.02 -13.83
N LYS A 247 -1.17 14.42 -15.06
CA LYS A 247 -1.85 15.69 -15.33
C LYS A 247 -3.24 15.74 -14.72
N VAL A 248 -4.04 14.67 -14.86
CA VAL A 248 -5.36 14.58 -14.23
C VAL A 248 -5.28 14.75 -12.72
N VAL A 249 -4.29 14.10 -12.08
CA VAL A 249 -4.05 14.20 -10.64
C VAL A 249 -3.67 15.64 -10.27
N LEU A 250 -2.71 16.26 -10.96
CA LEU A 250 -2.28 17.63 -10.70
C LEU A 250 -3.43 18.64 -10.87
N ASP A 251 -4.28 18.47 -11.87
CA ASP A 251 -5.37 19.41 -12.15
C ASP A 251 -6.52 19.31 -11.14
N ASN A 252 -6.81 18.09 -10.64
CA ASN A 252 -8.05 17.81 -9.91
C ASN A 252 -7.86 17.44 -8.43
N PHE A 253 -6.64 17.05 -8.03
CA PHE A 253 -6.33 16.53 -6.69
C PHE A 253 -5.31 17.39 -5.94
N LYS A 254 -5.12 18.67 -6.33
CA LYS A 254 -4.19 19.60 -5.66
C LYS A 254 -4.22 19.59 -4.13
N PRO A 255 -5.39 19.53 -3.44
CA PRO A 255 -5.42 19.48 -1.98
C PRO A 255 -4.72 18.25 -1.37
N MET A 256 -4.56 17.17 -2.16
CA MET A 256 -3.91 15.92 -1.76
C MET A 256 -2.43 15.87 -2.18
N ILE A 257 -1.93 16.92 -2.84
CA ILE A 257 -0.53 17.04 -3.25
C ILE A 257 0.11 18.10 -2.35
N PRO A 258 1.13 17.73 -1.54
CA PRO A 258 1.86 18.71 -0.74
C PRO A 258 2.31 19.91 -1.59
N ALA A 259 2.08 21.13 -1.10
CA ALA A 259 2.19 22.35 -1.91
C ALA A 259 3.57 22.53 -2.56
N ASN A 260 4.64 22.16 -1.84
CA ASN A 260 6.01 22.17 -2.31
C ASN A 260 6.31 21.15 -3.42
N TYR A 261 5.45 20.15 -3.62
CA TYR A 261 5.60 19.15 -4.67
C TYR A 261 4.81 19.49 -5.95
N GLN A 262 3.83 20.39 -5.91
CA GLN A 262 3.03 20.75 -7.09
C GLN A 262 3.88 21.36 -8.23
N LYS A 263 4.89 22.16 -7.88
CA LYS A 263 5.79 22.78 -8.87
C LYS A 263 6.66 21.74 -9.59
N ILE A 264 7.28 20.83 -8.84
CA ILE A 264 8.11 19.76 -9.45
C ILE A 264 7.25 18.77 -10.22
N TRP A 265 6.02 18.53 -9.78
CA TRP A 265 5.05 17.72 -10.51
C TRP A 265 4.77 18.29 -11.89
N GLN A 266 4.50 19.60 -11.98
CA GLN A 266 4.33 20.28 -13.26
C GLN A 266 5.60 20.23 -14.12
N GLU A 267 6.78 20.47 -13.52
CA GLU A 267 8.06 20.41 -14.23
C GLU A 267 8.33 19.03 -14.85
N GLY A 268 8.02 17.95 -14.13
CA GLY A 268 8.13 16.59 -14.65
C GLY A 268 7.28 16.38 -15.91
N ILE A 269 6.01 16.82 -15.87
CA ILE A 269 5.07 16.72 -17.00
C ILE A 269 5.55 17.55 -18.21
N ASP A 270 6.03 18.76 -17.97
CA ASP A 270 6.44 19.70 -19.02
C ASP A 270 7.75 19.27 -19.69
N SER A 271 8.69 18.75 -18.90
CA SER A 271 9.99 18.29 -19.40
C SER A 271 9.98 16.85 -19.93
N ASN A 272 8.97 16.05 -19.60
CA ASN A 272 8.91 14.59 -19.82
C ASN A 272 9.98 13.77 -19.10
N ALA A 273 10.74 14.37 -18.18
CA ALA A 273 11.78 13.65 -17.45
C ALA A 273 11.23 12.65 -16.44
N TYR A 274 10.04 12.92 -15.88
CA TYR A 274 9.33 12.01 -14.99
C TYR A 274 7.86 12.39 -14.88
N TYR A 275 7.04 11.45 -14.44
CA TYR A 275 5.62 11.67 -14.16
C TYR A 275 5.30 11.19 -12.75
N LEU A 276 4.66 12.04 -11.97
CA LEU A 276 4.32 11.74 -10.57
C LEU A 276 2.86 11.34 -10.43
N LYS A 277 2.57 10.52 -9.42
CA LYS A 277 1.21 10.18 -8.96
C LYS A 277 1.19 10.06 -7.43
N LEU A 278 -0.01 10.10 -6.86
CA LEU A 278 -0.18 9.87 -5.42
C LEU A 278 0.27 8.44 -5.07
N CYS A 279 0.83 8.27 -3.88
CA CYS A 279 1.02 6.97 -3.25
C CYS A 279 0.04 6.88 -2.07
N GLY A 280 -0.86 5.90 -2.09
CA GLY A 280 -1.94 5.83 -1.10
C GLY A 280 -2.94 7.00 -1.24
N SER A 281 -3.34 7.59 -0.12
CA SER A 281 -4.31 8.70 -0.09
C SER A 281 -3.73 10.07 -0.48
N GLY A 282 -2.40 10.22 -0.53
CA GLY A 282 -1.78 11.54 -0.65
C GLY A 282 -1.80 12.33 0.66
N GLY A 283 -1.56 13.64 0.57
CA GLY A 283 -1.45 14.56 1.72
C GLY A 283 -0.07 14.56 2.42
N GLY A 284 0.80 13.60 2.08
CA GLY A 284 2.12 13.41 2.66
C GLY A 284 2.66 12.03 2.28
N GLY A 285 3.59 11.52 3.06
CA GLY A 285 4.18 10.20 2.87
C GLY A 285 5.08 10.15 1.65
N TYR A 286 4.86 9.15 0.79
CA TYR A 286 5.53 9.05 -0.50
C TYR A 286 4.71 9.62 -1.65
N ILE A 287 5.40 10.07 -2.69
CA ILE A 287 4.86 10.27 -4.02
C ILE A 287 5.52 9.24 -4.94
N LEU A 288 4.72 8.60 -5.78
CA LEU A 288 5.23 7.60 -6.73
C LEU A 288 5.58 8.30 -8.05
N GLY A 289 6.75 8.00 -8.59
CA GLY A 289 7.26 8.57 -9.83
C GLY A 289 7.61 7.49 -10.86
N PHE A 290 7.45 7.84 -12.14
CA PHE A 290 7.80 7.00 -13.28
C PHE A 290 8.70 7.80 -14.20
N THR A 291 9.76 7.18 -14.71
CA THR A 291 10.69 7.82 -15.65
C THR A 291 11.26 6.83 -16.65
N GLN A 292 11.55 7.31 -17.86
CA GLN A 292 12.30 6.57 -18.87
C GLN A 292 13.82 6.65 -18.65
N ASP A 293 14.28 7.59 -17.81
CA ASP A 293 15.69 7.77 -17.46
C ASP A 293 15.84 8.23 -15.99
N ILE A 294 16.19 7.26 -15.12
CA ILE A 294 16.41 7.49 -13.69
C ILE A 294 17.51 8.50 -13.44
N ALA A 295 18.56 8.52 -14.26
CA ALA A 295 19.67 9.46 -14.08
C ALA A 295 19.22 10.90 -14.37
N GLU A 296 18.42 11.10 -15.42
CA GLU A 296 17.80 12.40 -15.71
C GLU A 296 16.82 12.82 -14.59
N ALA A 297 15.96 11.91 -14.15
CA ALA A 297 15.01 12.18 -13.06
C ALA A 297 15.75 12.59 -11.77
N LYS A 298 16.78 11.84 -11.37
CA LYS A 298 17.62 12.17 -10.19
C LYS A 298 18.31 13.52 -10.32
N LYS A 299 18.77 13.90 -11.53
CA LYS A 299 19.38 15.22 -11.76
C LYS A 299 18.38 16.35 -11.51
N LYS A 300 17.18 16.25 -12.07
CA LYS A 300 16.11 17.25 -11.88
C LYS A 300 15.57 17.27 -10.45
N LEU A 301 15.50 16.10 -9.82
CA LEU A 301 15.02 15.91 -8.45
C LEU A 301 16.17 15.92 -7.43
N SER A 302 17.32 16.53 -7.73
CA SER A 302 18.53 16.47 -6.90
C SER A 302 18.37 17.00 -5.47
N LYS A 303 17.31 17.77 -5.20
CA LYS A 303 16.96 18.27 -3.86
C LYS A 303 16.06 17.32 -3.06
N TYR A 304 15.64 16.21 -3.66
CA TYR A 304 14.70 15.25 -3.11
C TYR A 304 15.36 13.86 -3.04
N GLN A 305 14.95 13.08 -2.05
CA GLN A 305 15.35 11.68 -1.97
C GLN A 305 14.54 10.86 -2.98
N VAL A 306 15.25 10.26 -3.94
CA VAL A 306 14.69 9.41 -5.00
C VAL A 306 15.06 7.96 -4.70
N ASP A 307 14.10 7.20 -4.17
CA ASP A 307 14.28 5.78 -3.85
C ASP A 307 13.70 4.93 -4.99
N VAL A 308 14.57 4.29 -5.76
CA VAL A 308 14.14 3.46 -6.90
C VAL A 308 13.60 2.14 -6.38
N ILE A 309 12.39 1.77 -6.80
CA ILE A 309 11.70 0.57 -6.31
C ILE A 309 11.48 -0.49 -7.39
N TYR A 310 11.67 -0.13 -8.66
CA TYR A 310 11.50 -1.03 -9.80
C TYR A 310 12.24 -0.47 -11.01
N ASN A 311 13.04 -1.30 -11.69
CA ASN A 311 13.74 -0.93 -12.93
C ASN A 311 13.18 -1.68 -14.14
N PHE A 312 13.12 -1.01 -15.28
CA PHE A 312 12.78 -1.60 -16.57
C PHE A 312 13.77 -1.15 -17.65
#